data_AF-A0A975ZNK2-F1
#
_entry.id   AF-A0A975ZNK2-F1
#
_cell.length_a   1.000
_cell.length_b   1.000
_cell.length_c   1.000
_cell.angle_alpha   90.00
_cell.angle_beta   90.00
_cell.angle_gamma   90.00
#
_symmetry.space_group_name_H-M   'P 1'
#
loop_
_entity.id
_entity.type
_entity.pdbx_description
1 polymer ?
#
loop_
_entity_poly.entity_id
_entity_poly.type
_entity_poly.pdbx_seq_one_letter_code
_entity_poly.pdbx_strand_id
1 'polypeptide(L)'
;MLLFVAMLALAACAPRGVLHLVRGADEGDVRQIFVASNRVLKHDNGVQFSGRRGTRLYFSRLDVSVPPVHRDGRIERPAPEAAPDPARHFVLSGAYAFPTLADFLAGVAKAPGGAEEVFVYVHGYNTNNAEATYRLAQMAHDFDAEVPVVSFSWPSGGDPRGYVYDRDSVIHSRDALEELLVALTRHRKVYLVAHSMGSQLVMETRGRSRSPGTPPFCTRSAA
;
A
#
# COMPACT_ATOMS: atom_id res chain seq x y z
N MET A 1 30.90 13.39 -17.80
CA MET A 1 29.48 13.04 -18.11
C MET A 1 29.20 11.54 -18.07
N LEU A 2 30.10 10.64 -18.52
CA LEU A 2 29.91 9.18 -18.38
C LEU A 2 29.91 8.67 -16.92
N LEU A 3 30.69 9.28 -16.02
CA LEU A 3 30.69 8.89 -14.59
C LEU A 3 29.36 9.17 -13.87
N PHE A 4 28.61 10.19 -14.29
CA PHE A 4 27.32 10.56 -13.68
C PHE A 4 26.20 9.59 -14.08
N VAL A 5 26.25 9.08 -15.31
CA VAL A 5 25.31 8.05 -15.81
C VAL A 5 25.57 6.70 -15.15
N ALA A 6 26.84 6.36 -14.87
CA ALA A 6 27.19 5.15 -14.13
C ALA A 6 26.76 5.20 -12.64
N MET A 7 26.82 6.36 -11.98
CA MET A 7 26.31 6.53 -10.61
C MET A 7 24.77 6.47 -10.54
N LEU A 8 24.05 6.95 -11.56
CA LEU A 8 22.59 6.81 -11.66
C LEU A 8 22.14 5.34 -11.83
N ALA A 9 22.98 4.51 -12.47
CA ALA A 9 22.69 3.09 -12.66
C ALA A 9 22.90 2.24 -11.38
N LEU A 10 23.77 2.68 -10.45
CA LEU A 10 24.07 1.96 -9.21
C LEU A 10 23.02 2.17 -8.09
N ALA A 11 22.22 3.24 -8.17
CA ALA A 11 21.12 3.49 -7.23
C ALA A 11 19.94 2.49 -7.39
N ALA A 12 19.91 1.71 -8.47
CA ALA A 12 18.84 0.77 -8.74
C ALA A 12 18.92 -0.53 -7.91
N CYS A 13 20.06 -0.81 -7.26
CA CYS A 13 20.32 -2.08 -6.56
C CYS A 13 20.37 -1.97 -5.03
N ALA A 14 19.92 -0.87 -4.42
CA ALA A 14 19.72 -0.83 -2.98
C ALA A 14 18.60 -1.81 -2.60
N PRO A 15 18.69 -2.57 -1.48
CA PRO A 15 17.59 -3.39 -0.99
C PRO A 15 16.36 -2.51 -0.77
N ARG A 16 15.39 -2.62 -1.68
CA ARG A 16 14.16 -1.82 -1.68
C ARG A 16 13.26 -2.32 -0.56
N GLY A 17 12.64 -1.38 0.17
CA GLY A 17 12.16 -1.53 1.55
C GLY A 17 11.69 -2.92 2.00
N VAL A 18 12.06 -3.32 3.22
CA VAL A 18 11.72 -4.60 3.83
C VAL A 18 10.79 -4.37 5.03
N LEU A 19 9.77 -5.23 5.16
CA LEU A 19 8.93 -5.26 6.35
C LEU A 19 9.67 -6.00 7.47
N HIS A 20 10.01 -5.30 8.54
CA HIS A 20 10.73 -5.85 9.69
C HIS A 20 9.74 -6.07 10.82
N LEU A 21 9.42 -7.33 11.14
CA LEU A 21 8.57 -7.65 12.29
C LEU A 21 9.42 -7.67 13.56
N VAL A 22 9.10 -6.77 14.49
CA VAL A 22 9.73 -6.67 15.81
C VAL A 22 8.65 -6.91 16.86
N ARG A 23 8.74 -8.03 17.57
CA ARG A 23 7.79 -8.35 18.66
C ARG A 23 7.98 -7.37 19.82
N GLY A 24 6.88 -6.93 20.43
CA GLY A 24 6.93 -5.95 21.53
C GLY A 24 7.05 -4.49 21.07
N ALA A 25 7.02 -4.23 19.76
CA ALA A 25 7.02 -2.87 19.21
C ALA A 25 5.61 -2.23 19.21
N ASP A 26 4.71 -2.69 20.07
CA ASP A 26 3.35 -2.19 20.25
C ASP A 26 3.24 -1.15 21.38
N GLU A 27 4.34 -0.92 22.12
CA GLU A 27 4.48 0.14 23.13
C GLU A 27 4.76 1.50 22.45
N GLY A 28 3.77 2.07 21.75
CA GLY A 28 3.91 3.36 21.05
C GLY A 28 2.72 3.73 20.17
N ASP A 29 2.89 4.71 19.27
CA ASP A 29 1.91 4.97 18.22
C ASP A 29 1.98 3.87 17.16
N VAL A 30 0.90 3.09 17.06
CA VAL A 30 0.75 2.00 16.11
C VAL A 30 -0.35 2.33 15.12
N ARG A 31 0.03 2.48 13.84
CA ARG A 31 -0.91 2.73 12.75
C ARG A 31 -1.27 1.42 12.04
N GLN A 32 -2.57 1.14 11.98
CA GLN A 32 -3.12 -0.04 11.30
C GLN A 32 -3.24 0.21 9.81
N ILE A 33 -2.44 -0.50 9.01
CA ILE A 33 -2.44 -0.40 7.55
C ILE A 33 -3.10 -1.63 6.97
N PHE A 34 -4.29 -1.45 6.40
CA PHE A 34 -4.98 -2.50 5.69
C PHE A 34 -4.38 -2.63 4.29
N VAL A 35 -4.04 -3.84 3.88
CA VAL A 35 -3.42 -4.10 2.57
C VAL A 35 -4.29 -5.04 1.78
N ALA A 36 -4.66 -4.61 0.58
CA ALA A 36 -5.27 -5.45 -0.44
C ALA A 36 -4.30 -5.56 -1.61
N SER A 37 -3.92 -6.78 -1.99
CA SER A 37 -2.91 -6.99 -3.03
C SER A 37 -3.27 -8.14 -3.96
N ASN A 38 -3.05 -7.94 -5.27
CA ASN A 38 -3.10 -9.00 -6.27
C ASN A 38 -1.69 -9.51 -6.64
N ARG A 39 -0.68 -9.25 -5.80
CA ARG A 39 0.65 -9.84 -5.92
C ARG A 39 0.63 -11.28 -5.42
N VAL A 40 1.40 -12.18 -6.05
CA VAL A 40 1.63 -13.53 -5.52
C VAL A 40 2.36 -13.39 -4.19
N LEU A 41 1.94 -14.12 -3.17
CA LEU A 41 2.63 -14.15 -1.89
C LEU A 41 4.07 -14.68 -2.05
N LYS A 42 5.05 -14.03 -1.42
CA LYS A 42 6.45 -14.48 -1.36
C LYS A 42 6.60 -15.68 -0.43
N HIS A 43 5.76 -15.76 0.60
CA HIS A 43 5.64 -16.84 1.56
C HIS A 43 4.16 -17.05 1.90
N ASP A 44 3.76 -18.24 2.32
CA ASP A 44 2.36 -18.56 2.69
C ASP A 44 1.91 -17.92 4.02
N ASN A 45 2.48 -16.77 4.38
CA ASN A 45 2.17 -16.04 5.59
C ASN A 45 1.16 -14.91 5.37
N GLY A 46 0.71 -14.68 4.13
CA GLY A 46 -0.32 -13.69 3.81
C GLY A 46 0.09 -12.21 3.92
N VAL A 47 1.34 -11.92 4.32
CA VAL A 47 1.83 -10.55 4.57
C VAL A 47 3.08 -10.16 3.79
N GLN A 48 3.83 -11.13 3.26
CA GLN A 48 4.94 -10.85 2.36
C GLN A 48 4.53 -11.10 0.92
N PHE A 49 4.57 -10.07 0.09
CA PHE A 49 4.21 -10.13 -1.32
C PHE A 49 5.45 -10.19 -2.20
N SER A 50 5.39 -11.00 -3.25
CA SER A 50 6.39 -11.04 -4.31
C SER A 50 6.15 -9.91 -5.33
N GLY A 51 7.02 -9.79 -6.33
CA GLY A 51 6.80 -8.93 -7.50
C GLY A 51 5.90 -9.56 -8.57
N ARG A 52 5.48 -10.81 -8.42
CA ARG A 52 4.75 -11.56 -9.46
C ARG A 52 3.25 -11.29 -9.41
N ARG A 53 2.60 -11.36 -10.57
CA ARG A 53 1.14 -11.22 -10.75
C ARG A 53 0.40 -12.46 -10.27
N GLY A 54 -0.62 -12.27 -9.45
CA GLY A 54 -1.61 -13.29 -9.07
C GLY A 54 -3.01 -12.92 -9.58
N THR A 55 -3.92 -13.89 -9.63
CA THR A 55 -5.32 -13.69 -10.03
C THR A 55 -6.27 -13.48 -8.85
N ARG A 56 -5.78 -13.67 -7.62
CA ARG A 56 -6.56 -13.56 -6.37
C ARG A 56 -6.10 -12.35 -5.57
N LEU A 57 -7.07 -11.65 -4.96
CA LEU A 57 -6.80 -10.66 -3.92
C LEU A 57 -6.43 -11.35 -2.61
N TYR A 58 -5.33 -10.88 -2.02
CA TYR A 58 -4.89 -11.21 -0.69
C TYR A 58 -5.09 -9.99 0.20
N PHE A 59 -5.52 -10.25 1.43
CA PHE A 59 -5.92 -9.23 2.37
C PHE A 59 -5.14 -9.40 3.68
N SER A 60 -4.63 -8.29 4.21
CA SER A 60 -3.96 -8.29 5.51
C SER A 60 -4.11 -6.95 6.23
N ARG A 61 -3.81 -6.94 7.52
CA ARG A 61 -3.54 -5.74 8.32
C ARG A 61 -2.10 -5.80 8.81
N LEU A 62 -1.37 -4.73 8.58
CA LEU A 62 -0.02 -4.53 9.07
C LEU A 62 -0.06 -3.45 10.14
N ASP A 63 0.36 -3.80 11.34
CA ASP A 63 0.42 -2.87 12.46
C ASP A 63 1.83 -2.27 12.46
N VAL A 64 1.92 -0.99 12.14
CA VAL A 64 3.19 -0.27 11.95
C VAL A 64 3.46 0.60 13.17
N SER A 65 4.55 0.32 13.87
CA SER A 65 5.05 1.19 14.93
C SER A 65 5.75 2.39 14.32
N VAL A 66 5.36 3.58 14.77
CA VAL A 66 6.01 4.84 14.43
C VAL A 66 7.01 5.19 15.53
N PRO A 67 8.29 5.47 15.21
CA PRO A 67 9.29 5.73 16.24
C PRO A 67 9.08 7.10 16.90
N PRO A 68 9.36 7.27 18.20
CA PRO A 68 9.22 8.57 18.89
C PRO A 68 10.08 9.70 18.31
N VAL A 69 11.15 9.36 17.58
CA VAL A 69 12.06 10.33 16.94
C VAL A 69 11.59 10.78 15.55
N HIS A 70 10.39 10.35 15.13
CA HIS A 70 9.85 10.60 13.81
C HIS A 70 9.74 12.10 13.49
N ARG A 71 9.91 12.43 12.21
CA ARG A 71 9.73 13.78 11.67
C ARG A 71 8.86 13.73 10.43
N ASP A 72 7.94 14.68 10.32
CA ASP A 72 6.97 14.74 9.23
C ASP A 72 7.63 14.55 7.84
N GLY A 73 7.02 13.70 7.03
CA GLY A 73 7.42 13.35 5.67
C GLY A 73 8.61 12.38 5.57
N ARG A 74 9.29 12.07 6.68
CA ARG A 74 10.42 11.14 6.71
C ARG A 74 9.95 9.71 6.94
N ILE A 75 10.72 8.74 6.47
CA ILE A 75 10.52 7.36 6.89
C ILE A 75 11.86 6.91 7.43
N GLU A 76 12.01 6.94 8.74
CA GLU A 76 13.19 6.47 9.43
C GLU A 76 13.32 4.96 9.24
N ARG A 77 14.39 4.56 8.56
CA ARG A 77 14.67 3.16 8.21
C ARG A 77 16.04 2.79 8.74
N PRO A 78 16.26 1.52 9.12
CA PRO A 78 17.59 1.05 9.43
C PRO A 78 18.50 1.22 8.21
N ALA A 79 19.78 1.49 8.46
CA ALA A 79 20.80 1.29 7.44
C ALA A 79 20.78 -0.18 6.98
N PRO A 80 21.22 -0.51 5.75
CA PRO A 80 21.05 -1.85 5.18
C PRO A 80 21.58 -3.01 6.06
N GLU A 81 22.64 -2.77 6.84
CA GLU A 81 23.26 -3.75 7.72
C GLU A 81 22.86 -3.60 9.20
N ALA A 82 22.06 -2.59 9.54
CA ALA A 82 21.65 -2.29 10.91
C ALA A 82 20.40 -3.09 11.30
N ALA A 83 20.34 -3.51 12.57
CA ALA A 83 19.12 -4.09 13.11
C ALA A 83 18.00 -3.03 13.18
N PRO A 84 16.74 -3.41 12.87
CA PRO A 84 15.59 -2.53 13.08
C PRO A 84 15.42 -2.24 14.59
N ASP A 85 15.05 -1.01 14.91
CA ASP A 85 14.92 -0.51 16.29
C ASP A 85 13.63 0.32 16.35
N PRO A 86 12.59 -0.11 17.08
CA PRO A 86 11.31 0.59 17.15
C PRO A 86 11.42 1.99 17.76
N ALA A 87 12.45 2.28 18.56
CA ALA A 87 12.68 3.62 19.09
C ALA A 87 13.18 4.60 18.02
N ARG A 88 13.68 4.09 16.88
CA ARG A 88 14.37 4.88 15.85
C ARG A 88 13.84 4.70 14.44
N HIS A 89 13.13 3.61 14.16
CA HIS A 89 12.75 3.21 12.83
C HIS A 89 11.28 2.78 12.77
N PHE A 90 10.67 2.96 11.60
CA PHE A 90 9.40 2.31 11.29
C PHE A 90 9.60 0.80 11.23
N VAL A 91 8.80 0.07 12.01
CA VAL A 91 8.81 -1.40 12.06
C VAL A 91 7.39 -1.93 12.09
N LEU A 92 7.21 -3.21 11.78
CA LEU A 92 5.96 -3.90 12.05
C LEU A 92 5.96 -4.41 13.48
N SER A 93 4.91 -4.10 14.23
CA SER A 93 4.62 -4.72 15.53
C SER A 93 3.70 -5.95 15.36
N GLY A 94 2.88 -5.97 14.31
CA GLY A 94 1.92 -7.03 14.04
C GLY A 94 1.57 -7.19 12.56
N ALA A 95 1.08 -8.39 12.24
CA ALA A 95 0.72 -8.79 10.89
C ALA A 95 -0.41 -9.82 10.94
N TYR A 96 -1.55 -9.51 10.32
CA TYR A 96 -2.76 -10.32 10.39
C TYR A 96 -3.30 -10.54 8.97
N ALA A 97 -3.44 -11.79 8.55
CA ALA A 97 -4.05 -12.11 7.26
C ALA A 97 -5.57 -12.25 7.40
N PHE A 98 -6.32 -11.75 6.42
CA PHE A 98 -7.75 -11.99 6.30
C PHE A 98 -8.00 -13.03 5.21
N PRO A 99 -8.70 -14.14 5.50
CA PRO A 99 -8.96 -15.19 4.51
C PRO A 99 -9.82 -14.73 3.34
N THR A 100 -10.75 -13.79 3.59
CA THR A 100 -11.72 -13.31 2.61
C THR A 100 -11.83 -11.78 2.59
N LEU A 101 -12.41 -11.26 1.51
CA LEU A 101 -12.77 -9.84 1.39
C LEU A 101 -13.79 -9.43 2.48
N ALA A 102 -14.72 -10.32 2.86
CA ALA A 102 -15.70 -10.02 3.90
C ALA A 102 -15.01 -9.82 5.27
N ASP A 103 -14.08 -10.70 5.63
CA ASP A 103 -13.30 -10.59 6.87
C ASP A 103 -12.47 -9.30 6.88
N PHE A 104 -11.88 -8.95 5.73
CA PHE A 104 -11.14 -7.71 5.55
C PHE A 104 -12.03 -6.48 5.76
N LEU A 105 -13.20 -6.41 5.12
CA LEU A 105 -14.12 -5.29 5.25
C LEU A 105 -14.65 -5.14 6.69
N ALA A 106 -14.86 -6.26 7.38
CA ALA A 106 -15.22 -6.29 8.80
C ALA A 106 -14.07 -5.79 9.68
N GLY A 107 -12.83 -6.15 9.36
CA GLY A 107 -11.62 -5.62 10.00
C GLY A 107 -11.52 -4.10 9.84
N VAL A 108 -11.70 -3.59 8.62
CA VAL A 108 -11.70 -2.15 8.34
C VAL A 108 -12.85 -1.44 9.10
N ALA A 109 -14.04 -2.04 9.15
CA ALA A 109 -15.19 -1.46 9.85
C ALA A 109 -14.99 -1.33 11.38
N LYS A 110 -14.17 -2.21 11.97
CA LYS A 110 -13.84 -2.18 13.41
C LYS A 110 -12.78 -1.14 13.78
N ALA A 111 -12.03 -0.64 12.80
CA ALA A 111 -11.06 0.42 13.05
C ALA A 111 -11.79 1.76 13.32
N PRO A 112 -11.18 2.70 14.08
CA PRO A 112 -11.73 4.03 14.31
C PRO A 112 -12.17 4.70 13.00
N GLY A 113 -13.38 5.28 12.97
CA GLY A 113 -13.97 5.92 11.77
C GLY A 113 -14.37 4.95 10.64
N GLY A 114 -14.01 3.67 10.72
CA GLY A 114 -14.09 2.73 9.60
C GLY A 114 -15.47 2.25 9.19
N ALA A 115 -16.49 2.51 10.03
CA ALA A 115 -17.88 2.29 9.67
C ALA A 115 -18.39 3.30 8.63
N GLU A 116 -17.87 4.54 8.66
CA GLU A 116 -18.39 5.65 7.85
C GLU A 116 -17.46 6.03 6.70
N GLU A 117 -16.15 5.99 6.92
CA GLU A 117 -15.15 6.49 5.98
C GLU A 117 -13.95 5.55 5.85
N VAL A 118 -13.29 5.58 4.69
CA VAL A 118 -12.03 4.87 4.46
C VAL A 118 -11.17 5.64 3.47
N PHE A 119 -9.87 5.68 3.73
CA PHE A 119 -8.88 6.22 2.82
C PHE A 119 -8.20 5.09 2.06
N VAL A 120 -8.21 5.13 0.72
CA VAL A 120 -7.58 4.14 -0.14
C VAL A 120 -6.43 4.81 -0.88
N TYR A 121 -5.24 4.24 -0.74
CA TYR A 121 -4.02 4.66 -1.42
C TYR A 121 -3.61 3.62 -2.48
N VAL A 122 -3.40 4.10 -3.71
CA VAL A 122 -2.89 3.30 -4.83
C VAL A 122 -1.49 3.80 -5.18
N HIS A 123 -0.48 2.97 -4.90
CA HIS A 123 0.91 3.36 -5.15
C HIS A 123 1.24 3.45 -6.65
N GLY A 124 2.35 4.09 -6.98
CA GLY A 124 2.81 4.25 -8.36
C GLY A 124 3.67 3.10 -8.89
N TYR A 125 4.35 3.37 -10.00
CA TYR A 125 5.31 2.45 -10.61
C TYR A 125 6.55 2.24 -9.73
N ASN A 126 7.21 1.09 -9.90
CA ASN A 126 8.47 0.74 -9.25
C ASN A 126 8.44 0.86 -7.72
N THR A 127 7.28 0.56 -7.12
CA THR A 127 7.08 0.62 -5.66
C THR A 127 6.78 -0.79 -5.15
N ASN A 128 7.45 -1.22 -4.08
CA ASN A 128 7.16 -2.50 -3.44
C ASN A 128 6.10 -2.36 -2.31
N ASN A 129 5.62 -3.49 -1.79
CA ASN A 129 4.58 -3.47 -0.75
C ASN A 129 5.04 -2.79 0.55
N ALA A 130 6.29 -2.98 0.96
CA ALA A 130 6.80 -2.39 2.20
C ALA A 130 6.92 -0.87 2.09
N GLU A 131 7.39 -0.38 0.95
CA GLU A 131 7.49 1.04 0.65
C GLU A 131 6.12 1.71 0.64
N ALA A 132 5.13 1.09 -0.02
CA ALA A 132 3.76 1.58 -0.01
C ALA A 132 3.16 1.57 1.41
N THR A 133 3.39 0.50 2.18
CA THR A 133 2.89 0.35 3.56
C THR A 133 3.48 1.41 4.49
N TYR A 134 4.80 1.54 4.57
CA TYR A 134 5.43 2.52 5.47
C TYR A 134 5.13 3.95 5.05
N ARG A 135 5.02 4.23 3.74
CA ARG A 135 4.62 5.55 3.26
C ARG A 135 3.19 5.89 3.67
N LEU A 136 2.27 4.93 3.59
CA LEU A 136 0.91 5.14 4.06
C LEU A 136 0.83 5.28 5.58
N ALA A 137 1.63 4.52 6.34
CA ALA A 137 1.72 4.67 7.79
C ALA A 137 2.26 6.04 8.20
N GLN A 138 3.30 6.52 7.53
CA GLN A 138 3.79 7.89 7.72
C GLN A 138 2.71 8.92 7.41
N MET A 139 2.03 8.84 6.27
CA MET A 139 0.94 9.78 5.97
C MET A 139 -0.20 9.71 7.01
N ALA A 140 -0.57 8.51 7.45
CA ALA A 140 -1.63 8.33 8.45
C ALA A 140 -1.24 8.90 9.82
N HIS A 141 0.04 8.83 10.18
CA HIS A 141 0.56 9.41 11.41
C HIS A 141 0.64 10.94 11.32
N ASP A 142 1.29 11.47 10.29
CA ASP A 142 1.55 12.91 10.13
C ASP A 142 0.26 13.74 10.00
N PHE A 143 -0.78 13.15 9.38
CA PHE A 143 -2.09 13.79 9.25
C PHE A 143 -3.05 13.43 10.38
N ASP A 144 -2.59 12.69 11.39
CA ASP A 144 -3.37 12.14 12.48
C ASP A 144 -4.71 11.54 12.01
N ALA A 145 -4.62 10.62 11.06
CA ALA A 145 -5.78 10.05 10.40
C ALA A 145 -6.62 9.24 11.41
N GLU A 146 -7.85 9.69 11.67
CA GLU A 146 -8.85 9.03 12.50
C GLU A 146 -9.74 8.04 11.72
N VAL A 147 -9.40 7.76 10.47
CA VAL A 147 -10.10 6.83 9.57
C VAL A 147 -9.16 5.69 9.15
N PRO A 148 -9.65 4.49 8.84
CA PRO A 148 -8.79 3.42 8.37
C PRO A 148 -8.17 3.77 7.02
N VAL A 149 -6.90 3.38 6.88
CA VAL A 149 -6.13 3.52 5.65
C VAL A 149 -5.90 2.16 4.99
N VAL A 150 -6.21 2.07 3.70
CA VAL A 150 -6.08 0.88 2.87
C VAL A 150 -5.04 1.15 1.78
N SER A 151 -3.98 0.36 1.73
CA SER A 151 -3.03 0.32 0.64
C SER A 151 -3.44 -0.74 -0.38
N PHE A 152 -3.79 -0.32 -1.60
CA PHE A 152 -3.90 -1.23 -2.74
C PHE A 152 -2.52 -1.44 -3.36
N SER A 153 -1.97 -2.65 -3.16
CA SER A 153 -0.62 -3.02 -3.56
C SER A 153 -0.64 -3.88 -4.82
N TRP A 154 -0.30 -3.29 -5.96
CA TRP A 154 -0.33 -3.94 -7.27
C TRP A 154 1.10 -4.24 -7.77
N PRO A 155 1.33 -5.25 -8.61
CA PRO A 155 2.67 -5.70 -9.02
C PRO A 155 3.37 -4.71 -9.96
N SER A 156 3.83 -3.57 -9.44
CA SER A 156 4.52 -2.51 -10.20
C SER A 156 6.05 -2.52 -10.02
N GLY A 157 6.60 -3.48 -9.29
CA GLY A 157 7.96 -3.40 -8.73
C GLY A 157 9.02 -4.29 -9.38
N GLY A 158 8.93 -4.70 -10.65
CA GLY A 158 9.68 -5.89 -11.10
C GLY A 158 10.17 -6.06 -12.53
N ASP A 159 10.26 -5.04 -13.39
CA ASP A 159 11.27 -5.01 -14.49
C ASP A 159 11.50 -3.57 -15.01
N PRO A 160 12.71 -2.99 -14.88
CA PRO A 160 13.07 -1.69 -15.46
C PRO A 160 13.03 -1.63 -17.00
N ARG A 161 12.94 -2.78 -17.68
CA ARG A 161 13.08 -2.88 -19.14
C ARG A 161 11.79 -2.67 -19.93
N GLY A 162 10.66 -2.28 -19.31
CA GLY A 162 9.49 -1.97 -20.11
C GLY A 162 8.33 -1.30 -19.40
N TYR A 163 8.16 -0.01 -19.66
CA TYR A 163 6.89 0.74 -19.52
C TYR A 163 5.69 0.02 -20.18
N VAL A 164 5.96 -0.85 -21.16
CA VAL A 164 4.97 -1.70 -21.84
C VAL A 164 4.51 -2.88 -20.96
N TYR A 165 5.38 -3.46 -20.13
CA TYR A 165 5.02 -4.58 -19.25
C TYR A 165 4.05 -4.14 -18.12
N ASP A 166 4.09 -2.86 -17.76
CA ASP A 166 3.22 -2.28 -16.74
C ASP A 166 1.82 -1.94 -17.24
N ARG A 167 1.60 -1.67 -18.53
CA ARG A 167 0.23 -1.48 -19.05
C ARG A 167 -0.61 -2.74 -18.88
N ASP A 168 -0.05 -3.92 -19.16
CA ASP A 168 -0.75 -5.19 -18.96
C ASP A 168 -0.96 -5.49 -17.47
N SER A 169 -0.03 -5.05 -16.61
CA SER A 169 -0.15 -5.19 -15.15
C SER A 169 -1.17 -4.23 -14.54
N VAL A 170 -1.28 -3.02 -15.09
CA VAL A 170 -2.37 -2.07 -14.82
C VAL A 170 -3.69 -2.73 -15.21
N ILE A 171 -3.82 -3.21 -16.45
CA ILE A 171 -5.04 -3.87 -16.93
C ILE A 171 -5.45 -5.02 -16.02
N HIS A 172 -4.52 -5.90 -15.63
CA HIS A 172 -4.77 -7.03 -14.74
C HIS A 172 -5.14 -6.62 -13.30
N SER A 173 -4.70 -5.45 -12.86
CA SER A 173 -5.00 -4.94 -11.51
C SER A 173 -6.29 -4.12 -11.45
N ARG A 174 -6.90 -3.80 -12.60
CA ARG A 174 -8.15 -3.02 -12.66
C ARG A 174 -9.30 -3.73 -12.01
N ASP A 175 -9.53 -5.00 -12.37
CA ASP A 175 -10.67 -5.77 -11.86
C ASP A 175 -10.53 -5.98 -10.34
N ALA A 176 -9.32 -6.22 -9.86
CA ALA A 176 -9.02 -6.35 -8.44
C ALA A 176 -9.23 -5.03 -7.66
N LEU A 177 -8.86 -3.89 -8.26
CA LEU A 177 -9.13 -2.57 -7.66
C LEU A 177 -10.63 -2.25 -7.70
N GLU A 178 -11.32 -2.58 -8.78
CA GLU A 178 -12.77 -2.41 -8.91
C GLU A 178 -13.52 -3.21 -7.84
N GLU A 179 -13.18 -4.49 -7.67
CA GLU A 179 -13.76 -5.37 -6.66
C GLU A 179 -13.64 -4.78 -5.25
N LEU A 180 -12.43 -4.33 -4.88
CA LEU A 180 -12.17 -3.68 -3.59
C LEU A 180 -13.00 -2.40 -3.43
N LEU A 181 -12.96 -1.52 -4.42
CA LEU A 181 -13.62 -0.22 -4.34
C LEU A 181 -15.14 -0.36 -4.26
N VAL A 182 -15.74 -1.20 -5.11
CA VAL A 182 -17.18 -1.50 -5.08
C VAL A 182 -17.59 -2.02 -3.71
N ALA A 183 -16.81 -2.96 -3.15
CA ALA A 183 -17.13 -3.55 -1.86
C ALA A 183 -17.04 -2.55 -0.70
N LEU A 184 -16.04 -1.65 -0.73
CA LEU A 184 -15.94 -0.56 0.26
C LEU A 184 -17.10 0.43 0.11
N THR A 185 -17.40 0.92 -1.10
CA THR A 185 -18.43 1.96 -1.32
C THR A 185 -19.86 1.56 -0.97
N ARG A 186 -20.13 0.26 -0.74
CA ARG A 186 -21.46 -0.21 -0.31
C ARG A 186 -21.88 0.33 1.05
N HIS A 187 -20.93 0.62 1.93
CA HIS A 187 -21.22 0.93 3.33
C HIS A 187 -20.55 2.21 3.83
N ARG A 188 -19.57 2.76 3.11
CA ARG A 188 -18.77 3.90 3.57
C ARG A 188 -18.35 4.82 2.44
N LYS A 189 -18.01 6.05 2.80
CA LYS A 189 -17.39 7.03 1.91
C LYS A 189 -15.93 6.64 1.67
N VAL A 190 -15.52 6.60 0.40
CA VAL A 190 -14.15 6.25 0.01
C VAL A 190 -13.40 7.50 -0.47
N TYR A 191 -12.33 7.86 0.24
CA TYR A 191 -11.34 8.83 -0.21
C TYR A 191 -10.23 8.10 -0.97
N LEU A 192 -10.09 8.36 -2.26
CA LEU A 192 -9.13 7.65 -3.11
C LEU A 192 -7.99 8.59 -3.53
N VAL A 193 -6.76 8.21 -3.19
CA VAL A 193 -5.54 8.86 -3.64
C VAL A 193 -4.70 7.87 -4.42
N ALA A 194 -4.19 8.31 -5.56
CA ALA A 194 -3.35 7.49 -6.41
C ALA A 194 -2.16 8.31 -6.90
N HIS A 195 -1.01 7.64 -7.03
CA HIS A 195 0.23 8.28 -7.43
C HIS A 195 0.72 7.78 -8.79
N SER A 196 1.10 8.68 -9.69
CA SER A 196 1.74 8.38 -10.98
C SER A 196 0.96 7.33 -11.81
N MET A 197 1.55 6.18 -12.15
CA MET A 197 0.85 5.10 -12.87
C MET A 197 -0.32 4.49 -12.08
N GLY A 198 -0.34 4.61 -10.76
CA GLY A 198 -1.52 4.28 -9.95
C GLY A 198 -2.72 5.15 -10.31
N SER A 199 -2.51 6.41 -10.70
CA SER A 199 -3.58 7.31 -11.15
C SER A 199 -4.15 6.87 -12.50
N GLN A 200 -3.30 6.36 -13.40
CA GLN A 200 -3.76 5.76 -14.66
C GLN A 200 -4.64 4.53 -14.38
N LEU A 201 -4.21 3.65 -13.47
CA LEU A 201 -5.00 2.50 -13.02
C LEU A 201 -6.38 2.91 -12.49
N VAL A 202 -6.45 3.91 -11.61
CA VAL A 202 -7.72 4.43 -11.09
C VAL A 202 -8.63 4.96 -12.19
N MET A 203 -8.08 5.71 -13.15
CA MET A 203 -8.84 6.26 -14.27
C MET A 203 -9.38 5.14 -15.19
N GLU A 204 -8.57 4.11 -15.43
CA GLU A 204 -8.98 2.96 -16.21
C GLU A 204 -10.08 2.13 -15.50
N THR A 205 -10.03 1.97 -14.18
CA THR A 205 -11.09 1.34 -13.38
C THR A 205 -12.41 2.13 -13.44
N ARG A 206 -12.35 3.47 -13.42
CA ARG A 206 -13.55 4.33 -13.55
C ARG A 206 -14.26 4.26 -14.90
N GLY A 207 -13.51 4.04 -15.98
CA GLY A 207 -14.09 4.01 -17.33
C GLY A 207 -15.19 2.98 -17.52
N ARG A 208 -15.23 1.93 -16.68
CA ARG A 208 -16.18 0.80 -16.78
C ARG A 208 -17.34 0.86 -15.78
N SER A 209 -17.13 1.45 -14.61
CA SER A 209 -18.17 1.67 -13.59
C SER A 209 -19.25 2.68 -14.01
N ARG A 210 -19.07 3.32 -15.19
CA ARG A 210 -20.05 4.18 -15.85
C ARG A 210 -21.21 3.45 -16.53
N SER A 211 -21.32 2.12 -16.38
CA SER A 211 -22.57 1.40 -16.63
C SER A 211 -23.68 1.92 -15.70
N PRO A 212 -24.94 2.04 -16.15
CA PRO A 212 -25.99 2.71 -15.38
C PRO A 212 -26.22 1.99 -14.03
N GLY A 213 -25.92 2.68 -12.91
CA GLY A 213 -26.24 2.19 -11.56
C GLY A 213 -25.20 2.41 -10.44
N THR A 214 -23.96 2.83 -10.75
CA THR A 214 -22.90 2.97 -9.71
C THR A 214 -22.64 4.44 -9.35
N PRO A 215 -22.63 4.84 -8.05
CA PRO A 215 -22.37 6.22 -7.66
C PRO A 215 -20.93 6.67 -7.98
N PRO A 216 -20.71 7.94 -8.35
CA PRO A 216 -19.40 8.43 -8.75
C PRO A 216 -18.46 8.55 -7.55
N PHE A 217 -17.23 8.05 -7.66
CA PHE A 217 -16.22 8.32 -6.63
C PHE A 217 -15.78 9.81 -6.68
N CYS A 218 -15.29 10.34 -5.57
CA CYS A 218 -14.64 11.66 -5.51
C CYS A 218 -13.12 11.45 -5.54
N THR A 219 -12.42 12.01 -6.53
CA THR A 219 -10.95 12.01 -6.61
C THR A 219 -10.44 13.44 -6.56
N ARG A 220 -9.58 13.76 -5.59
CA ARG A 220 -8.72 14.96 -5.67
C ARG A 220 -7.35 14.53 -6.20
N SER A 221 -6.97 15.09 -7.34
CA SER A 221 -5.61 14.98 -7.87
C SER A 221 -4.77 16.07 -7.22
N ALA A 222 -3.70 15.70 -6.52
CA ALA A 222 -2.64 16.66 -6.20
C ALA A 222 -1.76 16.79 -7.45
N ALA A 223 -1.58 18.03 -7.92
CA ALA A 223 -0.66 18.39 -8.99
C ALA A 223 0.71 18.75 -8.40
#